data_AF-A0A368GAS3-F1
#
_entry.id   AF-A0A368GAS3-F1
#
_cell.length_a   1.000
_cell.length_b   1.000
_cell.length_c   1.000
_cell.angle_alpha   90.00
_cell.angle_beta   90.00
_cell.angle_gamma   90.00
#
_symmetry.space_group_name_H-M   'P 1'
#
loop_
_entity.id
_entity.type
_entity.pdbx_description
1 polymer ?
#
loop_
_entity_poly.entity_id
_entity_poly.type
_entity_poly.pdbx_seq_one_letter_code
_entity_poly.pdbx_strand_id
1 'polypeptide(L)'
;MRTLVVLLLLSATVLCRELGSQKSTPAIPTFLGEVTHESWHEYRDLKRRWDLSWKEKRQKILEWAEKNGIKESVAEYLEKRRAERKQQRKQFDELLENLPTVGKKYISIWDDRNKTRAQKAAEMDRLRSEYKKEKKI
;
A
#
# COMPACT_ATOMS: atom_id res chain seq x y z
N MET A 1 24.65 1.76 16.61
CA MET A 1 23.19 1.62 16.86
C MET A 1 22.40 2.91 16.67
N ARG A 2 22.86 4.06 17.21
CA ARG A 2 22.15 5.35 17.06
C ARG A 2 21.99 5.82 15.60
N THR A 3 22.97 5.55 14.73
CA THR A 3 22.93 5.93 13.30
C THR A 3 21.93 5.12 12.47
N LEU A 4 21.73 3.84 12.79
CA LEU A 4 20.74 2.98 12.12
C LEU A 4 19.31 3.38 12.47
N VAL A 5 19.07 3.81 13.72
CA VAL A 5 17.76 4.33 14.17
C VAL A 5 17.43 5.64 13.46
N VAL A 6 18.43 6.52 13.26
CA VAL A 6 18.24 7.77 12.51
C VAL A 6 17.96 7.50 11.02
N LEU A 7 18.58 6.49 10.42
CA LEU A 7 18.29 6.06 9.05
C LEU A 7 16.89 5.46 8.90
N LEU A 8 16.45 4.64 9.86
CA LEU A 8 15.07 4.14 9.92
C LEU A 8 14.05 5.30 10.07
N LEU A 9 14.33 6.27 10.93
CA LEU A 9 13.46 7.44 11.14
C LEU A 9 13.47 8.43 9.96
N LEU A 10 14.60 8.59 9.27
CA LEU A 10 14.68 9.38 8.03
C LEU A 10 13.99 8.66 6.88
N SER A 11 14.08 7.32 6.80
CA SER A 11 13.31 6.54 5.84
C SER A 11 11.81 6.67 6.10
N ALA A 12 11.36 6.60 7.37
CA ALA A 12 9.97 6.77 7.77
C ALA A 12 9.45 8.19 7.51
N THR A 13 10.24 9.24 7.73
CA THR A 13 9.80 10.63 7.48
C THR A 13 9.83 11.03 6.01
N VAL A 14 10.78 10.52 5.21
CA VAL A 14 10.78 10.67 3.75
C VAL A 14 9.67 9.82 3.12
N LEU A 15 9.41 8.61 3.62
CA LEU A 15 8.22 7.83 3.27
C LEU A 15 6.95 8.58 3.66
N CYS A 16 6.81 9.15 4.87
CA CYS A 16 5.60 9.89 5.26
C CYS A 16 5.39 11.22 4.51
N ARG A 17 6.45 11.90 4.04
CA ARG A 17 6.33 13.15 3.26
C ARG A 17 6.17 12.93 1.75
N GLU A 18 6.79 11.92 1.15
CA GLU A 18 6.54 11.53 -0.27
C GLU A 18 5.28 10.66 -0.41
N LEU A 19 4.87 9.93 0.64
CA LEU A 19 3.50 9.46 0.85
C LEU A 19 2.65 10.55 1.50
N GLY A 20 2.88 11.82 1.13
CA GLY A 20 1.79 12.76 0.96
C GLY A 20 0.84 12.16 -0.07
N SER A 21 0.13 11.11 0.38
CA SER A 21 -0.82 10.33 -0.34
C SER A 21 -1.73 11.38 -0.93
N GLN A 22 -1.61 11.56 -2.25
CA GLN A 22 -2.73 12.00 -3.03
C GLN A 22 -3.82 11.03 -2.58
N LYS A 23 -4.66 11.48 -1.65
CA LYS A 23 -5.73 10.69 -1.08
C LYS A 23 -6.62 10.44 -2.27
N SER A 24 -6.34 9.40 -3.05
CA SER A 24 -7.32 8.82 -3.91
C SER A 24 -8.35 8.34 -2.91
N THR A 25 -9.39 9.15 -2.73
CA THR A 25 -10.60 8.70 -2.06
C THR A 25 -10.90 7.36 -2.71
N PRO A 26 -10.81 6.24 -1.97
CA PRO A 26 -10.98 4.93 -2.57
C PRO A 26 -12.27 4.97 -3.34
N ALA A 27 -12.20 4.70 -4.65
CA ALA A 27 -13.36 4.79 -5.52
C ALA A 27 -14.52 4.07 -4.85
N ILE A 28 -15.60 4.80 -4.61
CA ILE A 28 -16.80 4.25 -3.98
C ILE A 28 -17.26 3.11 -4.89
N PRO A 29 -17.41 1.87 -4.38
CA PRO A 29 -17.88 0.77 -5.21
C PRO A 29 -19.22 1.14 -5.87
N THR A 30 -19.33 0.89 -7.18
CA THR A 30 -20.48 1.31 -7.98
C THR A 30 -21.80 0.71 -7.47
N PHE A 31 -21.78 -0.54 -7.01
CA PHE A 31 -22.95 -1.22 -6.43
C PHE A 31 -23.57 -0.49 -5.23
N LEU A 32 -22.82 0.40 -4.56
CA LEU A 32 -23.37 1.19 -3.46
C LEU A 32 -24.33 2.29 -3.92
N GLY A 33 -24.41 2.58 -5.22
CA GLY A 33 -25.43 3.46 -5.79
C GLY A 33 -26.81 2.81 -5.91
N GLU A 34 -26.89 1.48 -5.80
CA GLU A 34 -28.12 0.70 -5.99
C GLU A 34 -28.87 0.42 -4.67
N VAL A 35 -28.26 0.79 -3.53
CA VAL A 35 -28.81 0.48 -2.20
C VAL A 35 -29.36 1.72 -1.51
N THR A 36 -30.23 1.51 -0.51
CA THR A 36 -30.76 2.58 0.34
C THR A 36 -29.66 3.21 1.20
N HIS A 37 -29.92 4.42 1.72
CA HIS A 37 -29.00 5.10 2.64
C HIS A 37 -28.70 4.26 3.89
N GLU A 38 -29.70 3.54 4.41
CA GLU A 38 -29.54 2.65 5.56
C GLU A 38 -28.63 1.47 5.24
N SER A 39 -28.88 0.77 4.13
CA SER A 39 -28.03 -0.33 3.67
C SER A 39 -26.61 0.11 3.37
N TRP A 40 -26.42 1.34 2.90
CA TRP A 40 -25.10 1.93 2.72
C TRP A 40 -24.32 2.04 4.04
N HIS A 41 -24.98 2.47 5.12
CA HIS A 41 -24.35 2.52 6.45
C HIS A 41 -24.08 1.13 7.00
N GLU A 42 -25.00 0.16 6.84
CA GLU A 42 -24.78 -1.23 7.22
C GLU A 42 -23.49 -1.79 6.60
N TYR A 43 -23.28 -1.57 5.30
CA TYR A 43 -22.06 -1.97 4.61
C TYR A 43 -20.81 -1.27 5.16
N ARG A 44 -20.89 0.04 5.42
CA ARG A 44 -19.79 0.83 5.96
C ARG A 44 -19.37 0.32 7.34
N ASP A 45 -20.33 -0.07 8.17
CA ASP A 45 -20.07 -0.61 9.50
C ASP A 45 -19.47 -2.01 9.43
N LEU A 46 -20.00 -2.89 8.57
CA LEU A 46 -19.39 -4.21 8.28
C LEU A 46 -17.92 -4.09 7.87
N LYS A 47 -17.57 -3.10 7.04
CA LYS A 47 -16.17 -2.88 6.63
C LYS A 47 -15.27 -2.49 7.80
N ARG A 48 -15.79 -1.75 8.78
CA ARG A 48 -15.04 -1.22 9.93
C ARG A 48 -14.88 -2.20 11.08
N ARG A 49 -15.66 -3.28 11.11
CA ARG A 49 -15.52 -4.35 12.12
C ARG A 49 -14.10 -4.90 12.13
N TRP A 50 -13.45 -4.83 13.28
CA TRP A 50 -12.05 -5.18 13.51
C TRP A 50 -11.92 -6.48 14.32
N ASP A 51 -13.03 -6.91 14.91
CA ASP A 51 -13.26 -8.17 15.60
C ASP A 51 -13.53 -9.35 14.65
N LEU A 52 -13.77 -9.09 13.36
CA LEU A 52 -14.06 -10.13 12.36
C LEU A 52 -12.82 -10.46 11.53
N SER A 53 -12.59 -11.76 11.30
CA SER A 53 -11.65 -12.22 10.29
C SER A 53 -12.09 -11.80 8.88
N TRP A 54 -11.16 -11.83 7.93
CA TRP A 54 -11.48 -11.56 6.53
C TRP A 54 -12.52 -12.52 5.95
N LYS A 55 -12.50 -13.79 6.37
CA LYS A 55 -13.45 -14.81 5.94
C LYS A 55 -14.85 -14.50 6.45
N GLU A 56 -14.98 -14.16 7.73
CA GLU A 56 -16.27 -13.80 8.35
C GLU A 56 -16.81 -12.49 7.79
N LYS A 57 -15.95 -11.47 7.63
CA LYS A 57 -16.34 -10.19 7.03
C LYS A 57 -16.85 -10.38 5.60
N ARG A 58 -16.16 -11.21 4.80
CA ARG A 58 -16.60 -11.56 3.44
C ARG A 58 -17.99 -12.20 3.46
N GLN A 59 -18.18 -13.19 4.33
CA GLN A 59 -19.45 -13.90 4.45
C GLN A 59 -20.60 -12.94 4.81
N LYS A 60 -20.41 -12.08 5.82
CA LYS A 60 -21.41 -11.09 6.23
C LYS A 60 -21.71 -10.05 5.15
N ILE A 61 -20.72 -9.63 4.37
CA ILE A 61 -20.94 -8.72 3.24
C ILE A 61 -21.76 -9.40 2.14
N LEU A 62 -21.56 -10.70 1.87
CA LEU A 62 -22.37 -11.44 0.90
C LEU A 62 -23.80 -11.65 1.37
N GLU A 63 -24.01 -11.92 2.66
CA GLU A 63 -25.35 -11.99 3.28
C GLU A 63 -26.07 -10.64 3.20
N TRP A 64 -25.36 -9.54 3.50
CA TRP A 64 -25.87 -8.19 3.32
C TRP A 64 -26.22 -7.91 1.85
N ALA A 65 -25.41 -8.37 0.89
CA ALA A 65 -25.65 -8.17 -0.53
C ALA A 65 -26.87 -8.96 -1.03
N GLU A 66 -27.09 -10.19 -0.54
CA GLU A 66 -28.28 -10.98 -0.81
C GLU A 66 -29.55 -10.25 -0.36
N LYS A 67 -29.57 -9.72 0.87
CA LYS A 67 -30.70 -8.92 1.42
C LYS A 67 -31.04 -7.71 0.54
N ASN A 68 -30.05 -7.16 -0.16
CA ASN A 68 -30.20 -5.99 -1.02
C ASN A 68 -30.34 -6.32 -2.51
N GLY A 69 -30.36 -7.61 -2.90
CA GLY A 69 -30.49 -8.02 -4.30
C GLY A 69 -29.30 -7.66 -5.20
N ILE A 70 -28.11 -7.47 -4.64
CA ILE A 70 -26.88 -7.03 -5.36
C ILE A 70 -25.71 -8.01 -5.18
N LYS A 71 -26.02 -9.28 -4.92
CA LYS A 71 -25.01 -10.29 -4.53
C LYS A 71 -23.97 -10.51 -5.61
N GLU A 72 -24.37 -10.57 -6.88
CA GLU A 72 -23.47 -10.77 -8.02
C GLU A 72 -22.45 -9.63 -8.12
N SER A 73 -22.92 -8.38 -8.13
CA SER A 73 -22.08 -7.17 -8.18
C SER A 73 -21.08 -7.09 -7.02
N VAL A 74 -21.53 -7.48 -5.82
CA VAL A 74 -20.67 -7.50 -4.63
C VAL A 74 -19.66 -8.64 -4.69
N ALA A 75 -20.05 -9.83 -5.15
CA ALA A 75 -19.15 -10.97 -5.29
C ALA A 75 -18.01 -10.67 -6.28
N GLU A 76 -18.33 -10.08 -7.43
CA GLU A 76 -17.33 -9.65 -8.42
C GLU A 76 -16.36 -8.62 -7.83
N TYR A 77 -16.89 -7.59 -7.15
CA TYR A 77 -16.07 -6.60 -6.47
C TYR A 77 -15.11 -7.25 -5.45
N LEU A 78 -15.60 -8.19 -4.64
CA LEU A 78 -14.78 -8.85 -3.62
C LEU A 78 -13.67 -9.71 -4.23
N GLU A 79 -13.91 -10.39 -5.35
CA GLU A 79 -12.87 -11.11 -6.09
C GLU A 79 -11.84 -10.16 -6.70
N LYS A 80 -12.28 -9.07 -7.34
CA LYS A 80 -11.37 -8.04 -7.85
C LYS A 80 -10.45 -7.50 -6.75
N ARG A 81 -11.01 -7.14 -5.59
CA ARG A 81 -10.23 -6.67 -4.43
C ARG A 81 -9.30 -7.74 -3.85
N ARG A 82 -9.63 -9.02 -4.00
CA ARG A 82 -8.75 -10.12 -3.60
C ARG A 82 -7.56 -10.24 -4.56
N ALA A 83 -7.81 -10.18 -5.87
CA ALA A 83 -6.76 -10.21 -6.89
C ALA A 83 -5.81 -9.01 -6.76
N GLU A 84 -6.36 -7.80 -6.61
CA GLU A 84 -5.57 -6.57 -6.38
C GLU A 84 -4.66 -6.69 -5.15
N ARG A 85 -5.19 -7.18 -4.02
CA ARG A 85 -4.37 -7.41 -2.81
C ARG A 85 -3.27 -8.44 -3.03
N LYS A 86 -3.54 -9.51 -3.77
CA LYS A 86 -2.52 -10.52 -4.11
C LYS A 86 -1.41 -9.92 -4.96
N GLN A 87 -1.77 -9.09 -5.94
CA GLN A 87 -0.81 -8.39 -6.79
C GLN A 87 0.02 -7.38 -5.97
N GLN A 88 -0.62 -6.57 -5.13
CA GLN A 88 0.07 -5.63 -4.24
C GLN A 88 1.04 -6.35 -3.30
N ARG A 89 0.64 -7.50 -2.75
CA ARG A 89 1.52 -8.30 -1.91
C ARG A 89 2.74 -8.80 -2.67
N LYS A 90 2.54 -9.31 -3.89
CA LYS A 90 3.65 -9.74 -4.75
C LYS A 90 4.63 -8.58 -5.03
N GLN A 91 4.11 -7.40 -5.36
CA GLN A 91 4.94 -6.21 -5.56
C GLN A 91 5.72 -5.83 -4.30
N PHE A 92 5.10 -5.91 -3.13
CA PHE A 92 5.77 -5.66 -1.86
C PHE A 92 6.84 -6.70 -1.53
N ASP A 93 6.59 -7.98 -1.82
CA ASP A 93 7.56 -9.05 -1.63
C ASP A 93 8.80 -8.82 -2.54
N GLU A 94 8.59 -8.42 -3.81
CA GLU A 94 9.67 -8.04 -4.73
C GLU A 94 10.52 -6.86 -4.20
N LEU A 95 9.90 -5.89 -3.51
CA LEU A 95 10.64 -4.79 -2.86
C LEU A 95 11.53 -5.29 -1.72
N LEU A 96 11.00 -6.19 -0.89
CA LEU A 96 11.72 -6.73 0.25
C LEU A 96 12.95 -7.53 -0.19
N GLU A 97 12.86 -8.24 -1.32
CA GLU A 97 14.00 -8.96 -1.91
C GLU A 97 15.12 -8.02 -2.35
N ASN A 98 14.78 -6.85 -2.91
CA ASN A 98 15.76 -5.87 -3.37
C ASN A 98 16.32 -4.97 -2.25
N LEU A 99 15.59 -4.83 -1.14
CA LEU A 99 15.92 -3.91 -0.06
C LEU A 99 17.35 -4.08 0.51
N PRO A 100 17.88 -5.29 0.77
CA PRO A 100 19.25 -5.45 1.24
C PRO A 100 20.30 -4.93 0.24
N THR A 101 20.07 -5.13 -1.05
CA THR A 101 20.96 -4.69 -2.12
C THR A 101 20.96 -3.16 -2.22
N VAL A 102 19.78 -2.55 -2.24
CA VAL A 102 19.62 -1.09 -2.29
C VAL A 102 20.23 -0.46 -1.04
N GLY A 103 19.99 -1.04 0.14
CA GLY A 103 20.55 -0.57 1.41
C GLY A 103 22.08 -0.58 1.43
N LYS A 104 22.71 -1.65 0.93
CA LYS A 104 24.18 -1.72 0.81
C LYS A 104 24.73 -0.65 -0.13
N LYS A 105 24.11 -0.46 -1.31
CA LYS A 105 24.50 0.60 -2.26
C LYS A 105 24.38 1.99 -1.62
N TYR A 106 23.25 2.26 -0.94
CA TYR A 106 23.04 3.51 -0.22
C TYR A 106 24.16 3.79 0.78
N ILE A 107 24.48 2.83 1.65
CA ILE A 107 25.52 2.97 2.67
C ILE A 107 26.87 3.24 1.99
N SER A 108 27.21 2.47 0.94
CA SER A 108 28.50 2.62 0.25
C SER A 108 28.71 4.02 -0.36
N ILE A 109 27.66 4.65 -0.91
CA ILE A 109 27.73 6.02 -1.44
C ILE A 109 28.11 7.02 -0.32
N TRP A 110 27.53 6.85 0.87
CA TRP A 110 27.79 7.76 1.99
C TRP A 110 29.13 7.52 2.67
N ASP A 111 29.56 6.27 2.78
CA ASP A 111 30.81 5.89 3.43
C ASP A 111 32.05 6.17 2.57
N ASP A 112 31.89 6.34 1.25
CA ASP A 112 33.00 6.67 0.35
C ASP A 112 33.63 8.04 0.68
N ARG A 113 34.80 8.03 1.33
CA ARG A 113 35.51 9.24 1.75
C ARG A 113 36.23 9.95 0.61
N ASN A 114 36.36 9.32 -0.55
CA ASN A 114 37.02 9.90 -1.72
C ASN A 114 36.06 10.73 -2.59
N LYS A 115 34.75 10.60 -2.37
CA LYS A 115 33.73 11.36 -3.11
C LYS A 115 33.33 12.66 -2.43
N THR A 116 33.21 13.70 -3.24
CA THR A 116 32.59 14.97 -2.85
C THR A 116 31.08 14.81 -2.62
N ARG A 117 30.47 15.76 -1.91
CA ARG A 117 29.01 15.78 -1.69
C ARG A 117 28.21 15.80 -3.01
N ALA A 118 28.69 16.52 -4.03
CA ALA A 118 28.03 16.59 -5.33
C ALA A 118 28.04 15.24 -6.07
N GLN A 119 29.15 14.51 -6.01
CA GLN A 119 29.25 13.17 -6.60
C GLN A 119 28.32 12.19 -5.89
N LYS A 120 28.26 12.23 -4.55
CA LYS A 120 27.32 11.41 -3.76
C LYS A 120 25.86 11.72 -4.10
N ALA A 121 25.51 12.99 -4.26
CA ALA A 121 24.16 13.38 -4.65
C ALA A 121 23.79 12.83 -6.04
N ALA A 122 24.68 12.94 -7.03
CA ALA A 122 24.46 12.39 -8.37
C ALA A 122 24.30 10.86 -8.37
N GLU A 123 25.10 10.14 -7.57
CA GLU A 123 24.95 8.68 -7.42
C GLU A 123 23.66 8.30 -6.71
N MET A 124 23.23 9.09 -5.72
CA MET A 124 21.93 8.89 -5.06
C MET A 124 20.76 9.11 -6.02
N ASP A 125 20.83 10.08 -6.92
CA ASP A 125 19.80 10.30 -7.94
C ASP A 125 19.74 9.16 -8.96
N ARG A 126 20.89 8.60 -9.34
CA ARG A 126 20.96 7.38 -10.18
C ARG A 126 20.34 6.19 -9.46
N LEU A 127 20.72 5.95 -8.20
CA LEU A 127 20.14 4.88 -7.38
C LEU A 127 18.61 5.04 -7.28
N ARG A 128 18.12 6.24 -7.01
CA ARG A 128 16.67 6.51 -6.96
C ARG A 128 15.98 6.27 -8.31
N SER A 129 16.66 6.55 -9.42
CA SER A 129 16.14 6.37 -10.77
C SER A 129 16.07 4.89 -11.17
N GLU A 130 17.11 4.10 -10.84
CA GLU A 130 17.16 2.65 -11.04
C GLU A 130 15.99 1.96 -10.34
N TYR A 131 15.72 2.36 -9.10
CA TYR A 131 14.68 1.78 -8.25
C TYR A 131 13.36 2.60 -8.27
N LYS A 132 13.15 3.48 -9.25
CA LYS A 132 11.95 4.33 -9.35
C LYS A 132 10.65 3.53 -9.52
N LYS A 133 10.73 2.34 -10.12
CA LYS A 133 9.58 1.43 -10.29
C LYS A 133 9.10 0.85 -8.97
N GLU A 134 9.99 0.75 -7.97
CA GLU A 134 9.69 0.21 -6.65
C GLU A 134 8.83 1.15 -5.79
N LYS A 135 8.83 2.46 -6.09
CA LYS A 135 8.06 3.47 -5.35
C LYS A 135 6.60 3.64 -5.80
N LYS A 136 6.16 2.98 -6.88
CA LYS A 136 4.80 3.12 -7.44
C LYS A 136 3.82 2.05 -6.92
N ILE A 137 3.94 1.67 -5.64
CA ILE A 137 2.95 0.83 -4.94
C ILE A 137 1.88 1.74 -4.33
#